data_AF-A0A401TYP4-F1
#
_entry.id   AF-A0A401TYP4-F1
#
_cell.length_a   1.000
_cell.length_b   1.000
_cell.length_c   1.000
_cell.angle_alpha   90.00
_cell.angle_beta   90.00
_cell.angle_gamma   90.00
#
_symmetry.space_group_name_H-M   'P 1'
#
loop_
_entity.id
_entity.type
_entity.pdbx_description
1 polymer ?
#
loop_
_entity_poly.entity_id
_entity_poly.type
_entity_poly.pdbx_seq_one_letter_code
_entity_poly.pdbx_strand_id
1 'polypeptide(L)'
;VASARGYRTLIVIPETQSQEKKDMLRLCGAELVEAPQLPYSNPNNYQHLGRRLADQLRKTEPNGVLFADQWNNLDNPKAHYDSTGPEIWQQTNGKVDGFICSVGTGGTLAGISRYLKEKNKDIVTACADPHGFAMYELFKNGQVKSTPGDSITEGIGLGRKTPVVETANVDDAFLVSDEEAVTIIYELLEHEGLCLGGSTGVNIAGAI
;
A
#
# COMPACT_ATOMS: atom_id res chain seq x y z
N VAL A 1 6.45 10.58 -12.38
CA VAL A 1 6.64 9.64 -13.52
C VAL A 1 5.96 10.14 -14.80
N ALA A 2 4.64 10.35 -14.79
CA ALA A 2 3.88 10.75 -15.98
C ALA A 2 4.44 12.02 -16.66
N SER A 3 4.61 13.11 -15.91
CA SER A 3 5.11 14.39 -16.43
C SER A 3 6.49 14.26 -17.07
N ALA A 4 7.40 13.47 -16.46
CA ALA A 4 8.74 13.20 -17.00
C ALA A 4 8.72 12.39 -18.32
N ARG A 5 7.62 11.69 -18.61
CA ARG A 5 7.40 10.91 -19.84
C ARG A 5 6.43 11.58 -20.81
N GLY A 6 5.98 12.81 -20.52
CA GLY A 6 5.03 13.54 -21.37
C GLY A 6 3.57 13.08 -21.26
N TYR A 7 3.20 12.34 -20.22
CA TYR A 7 1.80 11.95 -19.95
C TYR A 7 1.13 12.89 -18.95
N ARG A 8 -0.19 13.02 -19.06
CA ARG A 8 -1.04 13.67 -18.05
C ARG A 8 -1.51 12.66 -17.01
N THR A 9 -1.82 13.13 -15.81
CA THR A 9 -2.43 12.31 -14.75
C THR A 9 -3.69 12.97 -14.24
N LEU A 10 -4.78 12.21 -14.26
CA LEU A 10 -6.00 12.53 -13.52
C LEU A 10 -6.10 11.57 -12.34
N ILE A 11 -6.18 12.13 -11.13
CA ILE A 11 -6.25 11.36 -9.89
C ILE A 11 -7.63 11.54 -9.26
N VAL A 12 -8.33 10.42 -9.09
CA VAL A 12 -9.56 10.38 -8.30
C VAL A 12 -9.17 10.12 -6.84
N ILE A 13 -9.52 11.05 -5.96
CA ILE A 13 -9.07 11.06 -4.56
C ILE A 13 -10.26 11.28 -3.61
N PRO A 14 -10.34 10.60 -2.46
CA PRO A 14 -11.33 10.93 -1.45
C PRO A 14 -11.19 12.37 -0.95
N GLU A 15 -12.30 13.08 -0.80
CA GLU A 15 -12.33 14.48 -0.33
C GLU A 15 -11.79 14.64 1.10
N THR A 16 -11.78 13.56 1.88
CA THR A 16 -11.25 13.50 3.25
C THR A 16 -9.73 13.38 3.35
N GLN A 17 -9.03 13.15 2.23
CA GLN A 17 -7.57 13.14 2.23
C GLN A 17 -7.02 14.53 2.58
N SER A 18 -5.89 14.55 3.30
CA SER A 18 -5.23 15.78 3.77
C SER A 18 -5.03 16.81 2.63
N GLN A 19 -5.12 18.08 2.98
CA GLN A 19 -4.94 19.17 2.01
C GLN A 19 -3.53 19.17 1.43
N GLU A 20 -2.53 18.87 2.24
CA GLU A 20 -1.12 18.78 1.84
C GLU A 20 -0.92 17.77 0.71
N LYS A 21 -1.60 16.60 0.77
CA LYS A 21 -1.55 15.60 -0.32
C LYS A 21 -2.17 16.12 -1.61
N LYS A 22 -3.33 16.79 -1.53
CA LYS A 22 -4.01 17.36 -2.71
C LYS A 22 -3.12 18.43 -3.35
N ASP A 23 -2.52 19.29 -2.55
CA ASP A 23 -1.66 20.37 -3.03
C ASP A 23 -0.37 19.81 -3.65
N MET A 24 0.24 18.80 -3.04
CA MET A 24 1.41 18.13 -3.61
C MET A 24 1.10 17.48 -4.97
N LEU A 25 -0.08 16.86 -5.12
CA LEU A 25 -0.50 16.27 -6.41
C LEU A 25 -0.69 17.35 -7.48
N ARG A 26 -1.37 18.46 -7.15
CA ARG A 26 -1.54 19.60 -8.07
C ARG A 26 -0.19 20.22 -8.44
N LEU A 27 0.71 20.38 -7.46
CA LEU A 27 2.07 20.87 -7.68
C LEU A 27 2.86 19.98 -8.65
N CYS A 28 2.65 18.66 -8.60
CA CYS A 28 3.23 17.70 -9.55
C CYS A 28 2.60 17.74 -10.95
N GLY A 29 1.57 18.55 -11.18
CA GLY A 29 0.84 18.66 -12.43
C GLY A 29 -0.31 17.66 -12.59
N ALA A 30 -0.82 17.08 -11.50
CA ALA A 30 -1.99 16.20 -11.56
C ALA A 30 -3.30 16.99 -11.56
N GLU A 31 -4.23 16.58 -12.42
CA GLU A 31 -5.63 16.98 -12.35
C GLU A 31 -6.32 16.15 -11.26
N LEU A 32 -7.07 16.80 -10.36
CA LEU A 32 -7.75 16.12 -9.25
C LEU A 32 -9.26 16.06 -9.45
N VAL A 33 -9.84 14.88 -9.24
CA VAL A 33 -11.28 14.67 -9.09
C VAL A 33 -11.52 14.19 -7.67
N GLU A 34 -12.06 15.08 -6.84
CA GLU A 34 -12.40 14.76 -5.46
C GLU A 34 -13.72 13.99 -5.42
N ALA A 35 -13.79 12.93 -4.62
CA ALA A 35 -14.94 12.05 -4.47
C ALA A 35 -15.26 11.80 -3.00
N PRO A 36 -16.52 11.54 -2.61
CA PRO A 36 -16.85 11.19 -1.23
C PRO A 36 -16.11 9.93 -0.75
N GLN A 37 -15.74 9.89 0.53
CA GLN A 37 -15.18 8.68 1.14
C GLN A 37 -16.29 7.65 1.32
N LEU A 38 -16.20 6.55 0.57
CA LEU A 38 -17.20 5.48 0.56
C LEU A 38 -16.52 4.11 0.64
N PRO A 39 -17.14 3.10 1.28
CA PRO A 39 -16.61 1.73 1.28
C PRO A 39 -16.55 1.17 -0.14
N TYR A 40 -15.63 0.24 -0.40
CA TYR A 40 -15.44 -0.35 -1.74
C TYR A 40 -16.70 -1.03 -2.30
N SER A 41 -17.60 -1.55 -1.45
CA SER A 41 -18.88 -2.10 -1.88
C SER A 41 -19.82 -1.09 -2.54
N ASN A 42 -19.60 0.21 -2.30
CA ASN A 42 -20.38 1.27 -2.92
C ASN A 42 -19.85 1.55 -4.34
N PRO A 43 -20.70 1.54 -5.38
CA PRO A 43 -20.28 1.81 -6.76
C PRO A 43 -19.71 3.23 -6.96
N ASN A 44 -19.93 4.16 -6.04
CA ASN A 44 -19.38 5.52 -6.09
C ASN A 44 -18.07 5.68 -5.31
N ASN A 45 -17.52 4.61 -4.74
CA ASN A 45 -16.16 4.63 -4.24
C ASN A 45 -15.17 5.07 -5.33
N TYR A 46 -14.16 5.84 -4.93
CA TYR A 46 -13.19 6.48 -5.81
C TYR A 46 -12.50 5.51 -6.80
N GLN A 47 -12.32 4.23 -6.45
CA GLN A 47 -11.74 3.22 -7.34
C GLN A 47 -12.68 2.89 -8.51
N HIS A 48 -13.97 2.71 -8.22
CA HIS A 48 -14.98 2.47 -9.25
C HIS A 48 -15.21 3.70 -10.13
N LEU A 49 -15.21 4.89 -9.52
CA LEU A 49 -15.29 6.16 -10.23
C LEU A 49 -14.09 6.34 -11.17
N GLY A 50 -12.87 6.10 -10.69
CA GLY A 50 -11.65 6.17 -11.49
C GLY A 50 -11.66 5.24 -12.70
N ARG A 51 -12.15 4.01 -12.54
CA ARG A 51 -12.31 3.08 -13.67
C ARG A 51 -13.33 3.57 -14.69
N ARG A 52 -14.52 3.98 -14.24
CA ARG A 52 -15.56 4.52 -15.15
C ARG A 52 -15.08 5.76 -15.89
N LEU A 53 -14.37 6.64 -15.20
CA LEU A 53 -13.82 7.86 -15.79
C LEU A 53 -12.75 7.53 -16.82
N ALA A 54 -11.85 6.58 -16.53
CA ALA A 54 -10.89 6.10 -17.52
C ALA A 54 -11.59 5.52 -18.76
N ASP A 55 -12.62 4.71 -18.59
CA ASP A 55 -13.40 4.13 -19.71
C ASP A 55 -14.12 5.20 -20.54
N GLN A 56 -14.59 6.28 -19.91
CA GLN A 56 -15.18 7.42 -20.61
C GLN A 56 -14.12 8.20 -21.39
N LEU A 57 -13.00 8.54 -20.75
CA LEU A 57 -11.92 9.31 -21.36
C LEU A 57 -11.29 8.56 -22.54
N ARG A 58 -11.21 7.22 -22.51
CA ARG A 58 -10.74 6.42 -23.66
C ARG A 58 -11.50 6.69 -24.95
N LYS A 59 -12.76 7.15 -24.88
CA LYS A 59 -13.59 7.43 -26.06
C LYS A 59 -13.22 8.77 -26.71
N THR A 60 -12.62 9.69 -25.96
CA THR A 60 -12.38 11.07 -26.39
C THR A 60 -10.90 11.45 -26.45
N GLU A 61 -10.05 10.76 -25.69
CA GLU A 61 -8.61 11.05 -25.60
C GLU A 61 -7.83 10.40 -26.75
N PRO A 62 -7.30 11.20 -27.70
CA PRO A 62 -6.67 10.66 -28.91
C PRO A 62 -5.36 9.92 -28.64
N ASN A 63 -4.70 10.20 -27.51
CA ASN A 63 -3.43 9.60 -27.12
C ASN A 63 -3.58 8.36 -26.22
N GLY A 64 -4.82 7.90 -26.01
CA GLY A 64 -5.15 6.76 -25.17
C GLY A 64 -5.19 7.07 -23.68
N VAL A 65 -5.81 6.17 -22.91
CA VAL A 65 -5.96 6.29 -21.45
C VAL A 65 -5.74 4.94 -20.80
N LEU A 66 -4.84 4.93 -19.81
CA LEU A 66 -4.54 3.78 -18.96
C LEU A 66 -5.22 3.98 -17.61
N PHE A 67 -5.86 2.94 -17.10
CA PHE A 67 -6.29 2.89 -15.70
C PHE A 67 -5.22 2.11 -14.94
N ALA A 68 -4.53 2.76 -14.01
CA ALA A 68 -3.37 2.17 -13.33
C ALA A 68 -3.72 0.90 -12.53
N ASP A 69 -4.95 0.85 -11.99
CA ASP A 69 -5.56 -0.29 -11.31
C ASP A 69 -4.64 -0.98 -10.28
N GLN A 70 -4.02 -0.20 -9.41
CA GLN A 70 -2.91 -0.63 -8.53
C GLN A 70 -3.22 -1.85 -7.63
N TRP A 71 -4.49 -2.16 -7.37
CA TRP A 71 -4.88 -3.33 -6.57
C TRP A 71 -4.99 -4.61 -7.39
N ASN A 72 -5.21 -4.52 -8.70
CA ASN A 72 -5.40 -5.67 -9.58
C ASN A 72 -4.25 -5.86 -10.59
N ASN A 73 -3.47 -4.81 -10.85
CA ASN A 73 -2.35 -4.86 -11.77
C ASN A 73 -1.14 -5.58 -11.16
N LEU A 74 -0.74 -6.71 -11.75
CA LEU A 74 0.38 -7.54 -11.28
C LEU A 74 1.77 -6.93 -11.56
N ASP A 75 1.86 -5.84 -12.33
CA ASP A 75 3.10 -5.06 -12.43
C ASP A 75 3.47 -4.42 -11.09
N ASN A 76 2.49 -4.19 -10.20
CA ASN A 76 2.73 -3.67 -8.86
C ASN A 76 3.62 -4.61 -8.02
N PRO A 77 3.22 -5.86 -7.69
CA PRO A 77 4.10 -6.78 -6.98
C PRO A 77 5.34 -7.16 -7.80
N LYS A 78 5.25 -7.18 -9.13
CA LYS A 78 6.41 -7.44 -9.99
C LYS A 78 7.52 -6.42 -9.78
N ALA A 79 7.20 -5.13 -9.65
CA ALA A 79 8.19 -4.09 -9.40
C ALA A 79 9.03 -4.41 -8.15
N HIS A 80 8.37 -4.79 -7.05
CA HIS A 80 9.05 -5.12 -5.80
C HIS A 80 9.81 -6.45 -5.85
N TYR A 81 9.34 -7.42 -6.64
CA TYR A 81 10.08 -8.66 -6.89
C TYR A 81 11.35 -8.42 -7.72
N ASP A 82 11.28 -7.54 -8.72
CA ASP A 82 12.40 -7.23 -9.63
C ASP A 82 13.41 -6.24 -9.03
N SER A 83 13.01 -5.41 -8.06
CA SER A 83 13.89 -4.40 -7.44
C SER A 83 14.03 -4.56 -5.92
N THR A 84 12.99 -4.24 -5.15
CA THR A 84 13.10 -4.11 -3.68
C THR A 84 13.55 -5.40 -2.99
N GLY A 85 13.04 -6.56 -3.41
CA GLY A 85 13.49 -7.86 -2.92
C GLY A 85 14.99 -8.12 -3.17
N PRO A 86 15.47 -8.00 -4.42
CA PRO A 86 16.90 -8.07 -4.74
C PRO A 86 17.77 -7.09 -3.96
N GLU A 87 17.32 -5.84 -3.79
CA GLU A 87 18.05 -4.81 -3.04
C GLU A 87 18.24 -5.24 -1.59
N ILE A 88 17.17 -5.68 -0.90
CA ILE A 88 17.24 -6.18 0.48
C ILE A 88 18.20 -7.36 0.59
N TRP A 89 18.08 -8.36 -0.30
CA TRP A 89 18.94 -9.53 -0.28
C TRP A 89 20.42 -9.16 -0.48
N GLN A 90 20.72 -8.29 -1.43
CA GLN A 90 22.08 -7.87 -1.72
C GLN A 90 22.66 -7.04 -0.57
N GLN A 91 21.92 -6.05 -0.07
CA GLN A 91 22.38 -5.13 0.97
C GLN A 91 22.57 -5.83 2.33
N THR A 92 21.83 -6.89 2.60
CA THR A 92 22.01 -7.73 3.80
C THR A 92 23.03 -8.85 3.60
N ASN A 93 23.68 -8.94 2.44
CA ASN A 93 24.57 -10.04 2.06
C ASN A 93 23.91 -11.43 2.24
N GLY A 94 22.62 -11.52 1.95
CA GLY A 94 21.82 -12.75 2.10
C GLY A 94 21.57 -13.17 3.54
N LYS A 95 21.73 -12.28 4.52
CA LYS A 95 21.55 -12.56 5.96
C LYS A 95 20.23 -12.04 6.53
N VAL A 96 19.29 -11.59 5.69
CA VAL A 96 17.95 -11.23 6.15
C VAL A 96 17.23 -12.49 6.64
N ASP A 97 16.75 -12.46 7.88
CA ASP A 97 16.01 -13.58 8.48
C ASP A 97 14.48 -13.38 8.40
N GLY A 98 14.05 -12.11 8.33
CA GLY A 98 12.63 -11.76 8.27
C GLY A 98 12.35 -10.46 7.52
N PHE A 99 11.15 -10.35 6.97
CA PHE A 99 10.64 -9.13 6.35
C PHE A 99 9.18 -8.88 6.76
N ILE A 100 8.85 -7.65 7.16
CA ILE A 100 7.49 -7.26 7.52
C ILE A 100 7.15 -5.90 6.94
N CYS A 101 5.91 -5.76 6.47
CA CYS A 101 5.33 -4.46 6.20
C CYS A 101 3.80 -4.48 6.30
N SER A 102 3.22 -3.31 6.39
CA SER A 102 1.80 -3.05 6.27
C SER A 102 1.32 -3.14 4.82
N VAL A 103 0.00 -3.30 4.64
CA VAL A 103 -0.60 -3.59 3.34
C VAL A 103 -1.62 -2.51 2.97
N GLY A 104 -1.33 -1.78 1.89
CA GLY A 104 -2.29 -0.94 1.16
C GLY A 104 -2.80 -1.64 -0.10
N THR A 105 -1.95 -1.72 -1.13
CA THR A 105 -2.25 -2.52 -2.35
C THR A 105 -1.85 -3.98 -2.22
N GLY A 106 -0.87 -4.26 -1.35
CA GLY A 106 -0.20 -5.55 -1.19
C GLY A 106 1.06 -5.74 -2.02
N GLY A 107 1.36 -4.81 -2.94
CA GLY A 107 2.48 -4.96 -3.89
C GLY A 107 3.84 -5.17 -3.22
N THR A 108 4.15 -4.33 -2.23
CA THR A 108 5.41 -4.40 -1.46
C THR A 108 5.57 -5.77 -0.81
N LEU A 109 4.61 -6.17 0.03
CA LEU A 109 4.65 -7.45 0.74
C LEU A 109 4.70 -8.63 -0.24
N ALA A 110 3.86 -8.59 -1.27
CA ALA A 110 3.75 -9.71 -2.22
C ALA A 110 5.00 -9.90 -3.07
N GLY A 111 5.59 -8.82 -3.60
CA GLY A 111 6.79 -8.90 -4.42
C GLY A 111 8.03 -9.32 -3.62
N ILE A 112 8.24 -8.68 -2.46
CA ILE A 112 9.40 -8.95 -1.60
C ILE A 112 9.33 -10.36 -1.02
N SER A 113 8.18 -10.78 -0.49
CA SER A 113 8.05 -12.12 0.10
C SER A 113 8.35 -13.24 -0.89
N ARG A 114 7.83 -13.14 -2.11
CA ARG A 114 8.10 -14.10 -3.18
C ARG A 114 9.59 -14.17 -3.51
N TYR A 115 10.22 -13.02 -3.73
CA TYR A 115 11.65 -12.99 -4.07
C TYR A 115 12.51 -13.56 -2.94
N LEU A 116 12.32 -13.09 -1.71
CA LEU A 116 13.12 -13.54 -0.57
C LEU A 116 12.96 -15.05 -0.31
N LYS A 117 11.74 -15.58 -0.40
CA LYS A 117 11.49 -17.01 -0.20
C LYS A 117 12.02 -17.91 -1.33
N GLU A 118 12.17 -17.38 -2.54
CA GLU A 118 12.91 -18.08 -3.61
C GLU A 118 14.42 -18.14 -3.33
N LYS A 119 14.98 -17.17 -2.59
CA LYS A 119 16.39 -17.19 -2.17
C LYS A 119 16.61 -18.07 -0.94
N ASN A 120 15.73 -17.97 0.04
CA ASN A 120 15.74 -18.80 1.23
C ASN A 120 14.30 -18.98 1.75
N LYS A 121 13.79 -20.21 1.67
CA LYS A 121 12.44 -20.58 2.13
C LYS A 121 12.24 -20.40 3.64
N ASP A 122 13.32 -20.34 4.41
CA ASP A 122 13.29 -20.23 5.87
C ASP A 122 13.12 -18.76 6.33
N ILE A 123 13.20 -17.78 5.41
CA ILE A 123 12.90 -16.38 5.72
C ILE A 123 11.43 -16.23 6.10
N VAL A 124 11.18 -15.58 7.23
CA VAL A 124 9.85 -15.27 7.73
C VAL A 124 9.36 -13.97 7.09
N THR A 125 8.11 -13.96 6.65
CA THR A 125 7.47 -12.81 6.02
C THR A 125 6.16 -12.55 6.72
N ALA A 126 5.91 -11.32 7.13
CA ALA A 126 4.74 -11.00 7.93
C ALA A 126 4.05 -9.70 7.51
N CYS A 127 2.77 -9.59 7.88
CA CYS A 127 1.97 -8.38 7.72
C CYS A 127 1.86 -7.63 9.05
N ALA A 128 2.13 -6.33 9.06
CA ALA A 128 1.77 -5.43 10.16
C ALA A 128 0.49 -4.68 9.78
N ASP A 129 -0.68 -5.12 10.28
CA ASP A 129 -1.96 -4.50 9.91
C ASP A 129 -2.44 -3.55 11.03
N PRO A 130 -2.89 -2.33 10.71
CA PRO A 130 -3.57 -1.50 11.69
C PRO A 130 -4.99 -2.00 11.98
N HIS A 131 -5.58 -1.52 13.07
CA HIS A 131 -6.99 -1.79 13.41
C HIS A 131 -7.97 -1.27 12.35
N GLY A 132 -9.13 -1.95 12.23
CA GLY A 132 -10.21 -1.57 11.31
C GLY A 132 -10.14 -2.24 9.93
N PHE A 133 -9.09 -3.02 9.68
CA PHE A 133 -8.82 -3.62 8.37
C PHE A 133 -8.66 -5.14 8.44
N ALA A 134 -8.56 -5.77 7.26
CA ALA A 134 -8.80 -7.20 7.10
C ALA A 134 -7.54 -8.03 6.86
N MET A 135 -6.35 -7.44 6.75
CA MET A 135 -5.14 -8.18 6.37
C MET A 135 -4.63 -9.04 7.53
N TYR A 136 -4.76 -8.58 8.78
CA TYR A 136 -4.48 -9.41 9.95
C TYR A 136 -5.31 -10.69 9.95
N GLU A 137 -6.65 -10.58 9.90
CA GLU A 137 -7.56 -11.73 9.88
C GLU A 137 -7.35 -12.62 8.65
N LEU A 138 -7.02 -12.02 7.50
CA LEU A 138 -6.76 -12.77 6.28
C LEU A 138 -5.53 -13.66 6.41
N PHE A 139 -4.40 -13.12 6.86
CA PHE A 139 -3.15 -13.87 6.94
C PHE A 139 -3.09 -14.76 8.18
N LYS A 140 -3.65 -14.34 9.32
CA LYS A 140 -3.65 -15.13 10.56
C LYS A 140 -4.70 -16.25 10.55
N ASN A 141 -5.90 -15.95 10.05
CA ASN A 141 -7.09 -16.81 10.22
C ASN A 141 -7.74 -17.24 8.88
N GLY A 142 -7.23 -16.77 7.73
CA GLY A 142 -7.78 -17.09 6.42
C GLY A 142 -9.09 -16.38 6.09
N GLN A 143 -9.49 -15.35 6.83
CA GLN A 143 -10.79 -14.68 6.69
C GLN A 143 -10.64 -13.22 6.26
N VAL A 144 -11.37 -12.83 5.22
CA VAL A 144 -11.46 -11.41 4.82
C VAL A 144 -12.48 -10.71 5.71
N LYS A 145 -12.03 -10.29 6.89
CA LYS A 145 -12.87 -9.64 7.91
C LYS A 145 -12.10 -8.51 8.59
N SER A 146 -12.67 -7.31 8.63
CA SER A 146 -12.06 -6.20 9.38
C SER A 146 -12.02 -6.49 10.88
N THR A 147 -10.88 -6.19 11.51
CA THR A 147 -10.76 -6.14 12.97
C THR A 147 -11.60 -4.98 13.53
N PRO A 148 -12.03 -5.04 14.81
CA PRO A 148 -12.68 -3.91 15.46
C PRO A 148 -11.75 -2.69 15.58
N GLY A 149 -12.35 -1.50 15.53
CA GLY A 149 -11.65 -0.22 15.62
C GLY A 149 -11.45 0.45 14.27
N ASP A 150 -10.65 1.50 14.29
CA ASP A 150 -10.17 2.27 13.14
C ASP A 150 -8.70 2.65 13.35
N SER A 151 -8.12 3.32 12.37
CA SER A 151 -6.76 3.83 12.45
C SER A 151 -6.65 5.17 11.77
N ILE A 152 -5.85 6.07 12.34
CA ILE A 152 -5.49 7.36 11.76
C ILE A 152 -4.43 7.23 10.65
N THR A 153 -3.83 6.05 10.49
CA THR A 153 -2.81 5.81 9.45
C THR A 153 -3.41 5.89 8.05
N GLU A 154 -2.61 6.38 7.10
CA GLU A 154 -3.05 6.55 5.71
C GLU A 154 -2.14 5.78 4.75
N GLY A 155 -2.72 5.34 3.62
CA GLY A 155 -2.02 4.58 2.58
C GLY A 155 -1.92 3.08 2.83
N ILE A 156 -2.35 2.62 4.00
CA ILE A 156 -2.38 1.22 4.44
C ILE A 156 -3.77 0.88 5.01
N GLY A 157 -4.01 -0.39 5.30
CA GLY A 157 -5.31 -0.85 5.77
C GLY A 157 -6.22 -1.24 4.61
N LEU A 158 -6.21 -2.53 4.26
CA LEU A 158 -7.01 -3.06 3.16
C LEU A 158 -8.13 -3.96 3.70
N GLY A 159 -9.36 -3.68 3.28
CA GLY A 159 -10.55 -4.43 3.69
C GLY A 159 -10.93 -5.61 2.78
N ARG A 160 -10.09 -5.99 1.81
CA ARG A 160 -10.41 -7.03 0.81
C ARG A 160 -9.19 -7.78 0.30
N LYS A 161 -9.37 -9.03 -0.10
CA LYS A 161 -8.36 -9.79 -0.85
C LYS A 161 -8.34 -9.36 -2.31
N THR A 162 -7.18 -8.94 -2.82
CA THR A 162 -7.00 -8.47 -4.20
C THR A 162 -6.14 -9.47 -5.00
N PRO A 163 -6.13 -9.42 -6.35
CA PRO A 163 -5.21 -10.24 -7.15
C PRO A 163 -3.73 -10.03 -6.76
N VAL A 164 -3.35 -8.80 -6.37
CA VAL A 164 -2.00 -8.53 -5.88
C VAL A 164 -1.73 -9.25 -4.56
N VAL A 165 -2.64 -9.14 -3.57
CA VAL A 165 -2.53 -9.81 -2.26
C VAL A 165 -2.51 -11.33 -2.40
N GLU A 166 -3.23 -11.89 -3.37
CA GLU A 166 -3.22 -13.34 -3.66
C GLU A 166 -1.85 -13.88 -4.05
N THR A 167 -0.95 -13.02 -4.54
CA THR A 167 0.41 -13.43 -4.88
C THR A 167 1.36 -13.42 -3.69
N ALA A 168 0.97 -12.86 -2.54
CA ALA A 168 1.85 -12.79 -1.38
C ALA A 168 2.10 -14.17 -0.74
N ASN A 169 3.32 -14.40 -0.28
CA ASN A 169 3.66 -15.54 0.54
C ASN A 169 3.93 -15.01 1.95
N VAL A 170 3.02 -15.25 2.90
CA VAL A 170 3.03 -14.61 4.23
C VAL A 170 2.90 -15.69 5.29
N ASP A 171 3.80 -15.70 6.25
CA ASP A 171 3.86 -16.68 7.33
C ASP A 171 3.07 -16.24 8.57
N ASP A 172 3.04 -14.92 8.84
CA ASP A 172 2.33 -14.40 10.01
C ASP A 172 1.76 -12.99 9.81
N ALA A 173 0.94 -12.53 10.75
CA ALA A 173 0.47 -11.16 10.83
C ALA A 173 0.33 -10.68 12.28
N PHE A 174 0.54 -9.39 12.44
CA PHE A 174 0.48 -8.66 13.72
C PHE A 174 -0.52 -7.52 13.58
N LEU A 175 -1.32 -7.32 14.62
CA LEU A 175 -2.28 -6.23 14.70
C LEU A 175 -1.66 -5.11 15.54
N VAL A 176 -1.45 -3.94 14.94
CA VAL A 176 -0.72 -2.82 15.55
C VAL A 176 -1.69 -1.69 15.85
N SER A 177 -1.62 -1.16 17.07
CA SER A 177 -2.44 -0.01 17.50
C SER A 177 -1.84 1.32 17.05
N ASP A 178 -2.69 2.35 16.87
CA ASP A 178 -2.22 3.70 16.59
C ASP A 178 -1.34 4.25 17.72
N GLU A 179 -1.64 3.93 18.98
CA GLU A 179 -0.85 4.39 20.13
C GLU A 179 0.61 3.90 20.05
N GLU A 180 0.80 2.62 19.70
CA GLU A 180 2.12 2.02 19.50
C GLU A 180 2.83 2.63 18.28
N ALA A 181 2.15 2.72 17.14
CA ALA A 181 2.73 3.28 15.92
C ALA A 181 3.13 4.76 16.08
N VAL A 182 2.29 5.56 16.74
CA VAL A 182 2.54 6.98 17.00
C VAL A 182 3.70 7.18 17.97
N THR A 183 3.79 6.36 19.02
CA THR A 183 4.90 6.41 19.98
C THR A 183 6.23 6.20 19.25
N ILE A 184 6.33 5.16 18.43
CA ILE A 184 7.54 4.86 17.64
C ILE A 184 7.91 6.02 16.70
N ILE A 185 6.93 6.65 16.05
CA ILE A 185 7.22 7.78 15.14
C ILE A 185 7.81 8.98 15.90
N TYR A 186 7.30 9.28 17.10
CA TYR A 186 7.86 10.35 17.91
C TYR A 186 9.25 10.00 18.45
N GLU A 187 9.49 8.75 18.85
CA GLU A 187 10.81 8.28 19.27
C GLU A 187 11.83 8.36 18.12
N LEU A 188 11.47 7.95 16.90
CA LEU A 188 12.32 8.08 15.72
C LEU A 188 12.68 9.54 15.41
N LEU A 189 11.72 10.45 15.58
CA LEU A 189 11.96 11.88 15.38
C LEU A 189 12.91 12.45 16.44
N GLU A 190 12.64 12.16 17.72
CA GLU A 190 13.37 12.73 18.85
C GLU A 190 14.78 12.14 19.00
N HIS A 191 14.92 10.83 18.78
CA HIS A 191 16.14 10.09 19.11
C HIS A 191 16.97 9.70 17.89
N GLU A 192 16.36 9.57 16.70
CA GLU A 192 17.05 9.15 15.48
C GLU A 192 17.03 10.22 14.36
N GLY A 193 16.32 11.33 14.56
CA GLY A 193 16.22 12.42 13.59
C GLY A 193 15.42 12.06 12.33
N LEU A 194 14.53 11.06 12.42
CA LEU A 194 13.74 10.56 11.30
C LEU A 194 12.26 10.99 11.42
N CYS A 195 11.85 11.93 10.58
CA CYS A 195 10.45 12.37 10.47
C CYS A 195 9.70 11.54 9.41
N LEU A 196 8.88 10.59 9.85
CA LEU A 196 8.26 9.57 8.98
C LEU A 196 6.73 9.52 9.16
N GLY A 197 6.04 8.94 8.18
CA GLY A 197 4.58 8.82 8.20
C GLY A 197 4.06 7.63 9.02
N GLY A 198 2.75 7.64 9.32
CA GLY A 198 2.04 6.64 10.14
C GLY A 198 2.34 5.18 9.82
N SER A 199 2.41 4.82 8.54
CA SER A 199 2.69 3.44 8.10
C SER A 199 4.09 2.95 8.49
N THR A 200 5.05 3.87 8.69
CA THR A 200 6.39 3.49 9.16
C THR A 200 6.34 3.06 10.63
N GLY A 201 5.58 3.77 11.46
CA GLY A 201 5.33 3.36 12.84
C GLY A 201 4.73 1.96 12.92
N VAL A 202 3.73 1.66 12.09
CA VAL A 202 3.12 0.33 11.99
C VAL A 202 4.14 -0.73 11.55
N ASN A 203 4.96 -0.43 10.55
CA ASN A 203 5.98 -1.36 10.05
C ASN A 203 7.05 -1.67 11.10
N ILE A 204 7.50 -0.66 11.84
CA ILE A 204 8.55 -0.82 12.87
C ILE A 204 7.99 -1.52 14.09
N ALA A 205 6.76 -1.20 14.53
CA ALA A 205 6.07 -1.94 15.58
C ALA A 205 6.00 -3.44 15.25
N GLY A 206 5.60 -3.79 14.03
CA GLY A 206 5.57 -5.18 13.59
C GLY A 206 6.96 -5.83 13.45
N ALA A 207 8.04 -5.04 13.36
CA ALA A 207 9.40 -5.56 13.27
C ALA A 207 10.06 -5.81 14.64
N ILE A 208 9.52 -5.23 15.72
CA ILE A 208 9.96 -5.41 17.12
C ILE A 208 9.36 -6.71 17.67
#